data_AF-A0A2N6FQ02-F1
#
_entry.id   AF-A0A2N6FQ02-F1
#
_cell.length_a   1.000
_cell.length_b   1.000
_cell.length_c   1.000
_cell.angle_alpha   90.00
_cell.angle_beta   90.00
_cell.angle_gamma   90.00
#
_symmetry.space_group_name_H-M   'P 1'
#
loop_
_entity.id
_entity.type
_entity.pdbx_description
1 polymer ?
#
loop_
_entity_poly.entity_id
_entity_poly.type
_entity_poly.pdbx_seq_one_letter_code
_entity_poly.pdbx_strand_id
1 'polypeptide(L)'
;MSINLSKILYSDCKEIHPITFEWATIIDESSDDDISIFENLHKYLLPEQEEYLTEKLEINSIYKKLFELIDTNNNSQLEAQELEDASKNEAIKKTTSKYIVKHSSEWDKKINLPKKIKEILQKHKENIKNYADIIKHLDNEEKRVNKLALFEECKGISDFPASDKVFHFNPIGLVGEFGNSGCLITKEMLAAMGCTSASNNQELIDALNKYCPQYEINTCLRVAHFLSQCAHESTSFTSFGEGINFTLSNALGTWPSRATDINAITVKANGFLKQPDLFNSVYGTRNGNVAGTDDGYNFRGRGLIQLTGRTNYTNYKSSHDTKNPDDIQDFVNNPDLVKTKIAYAVESACWYWVNKGKKSKYKNINTLADMGTSAGVINAVGASVNGWYDKNQATSGYIYFSDYGEWIKQPKGHADRTTKFNAIKNHLGL
;
A
#
# COMPACT_ATOMS: atom_id res chain seq x y z
N MET A 1 35.22 -14.86 -19.82
CA MET A 1 34.47 -14.24 -20.94
C MET A 1 33.41 -13.34 -20.32
N SER A 2 33.68 -12.04 -20.31
CA SER A 2 32.76 -11.04 -19.78
C SER A 2 31.71 -10.75 -20.85
N ILE A 3 30.44 -11.03 -20.56
CA ILE A 3 29.33 -10.67 -21.46
C ILE A 3 29.02 -9.19 -21.21
N ASN A 4 29.24 -8.40 -22.25
CA ASN A 4 29.02 -6.96 -22.29
C ASN A 4 27.52 -6.72 -22.47
N LEU A 5 26.81 -6.40 -21.38
CA LEU A 5 25.43 -5.90 -21.44
C LEU A 5 25.47 -4.44 -21.88
N SER A 6 25.58 -4.20 -23.19
CA SER A 6 25.27 -2.89 -23.74
C SER A 6 23.81 -2.57 -23.41
N LYS A 7 23.61 -1.53 -22.60
CA LYS A 7 22.32 -0.92 -22.28
C LYS A 7 21.44 -0.86 -23.52
N ILE A 8 20.34 -1.59 -23.50
CA ILE A 8 19.19 -1.28 -24.33
C ILE A 8 18.67 0.07 -23.84
N LEU A 9 18.70 1.09 -24.69
CA LEU A 9 18.18 2.41 -24.37
C LEU A 9 16.65 2.37 -24.48
N TYR A 10 15.97 3.02 -23.53
CA TYR A 10 14.50 3.10 -23.41
C TYR A 10 13.80 3.62 -24.69
N SER A 11 14.54 4.29 -25.58
CA SER A 11 14.05 4.83 -26.85
C SER A 11 13.79 3.79 -27.95
N ASP A 12 14.25 2.55 -27.79
CA ASP A 12 14.33 1.58 -28.90
C ASP A 12 13.18 0.56 -28.92
N CYS A 13 12.24 0.61 -27.96
CA CYS A 13 11.08 -0.28 -27.90
C CYS A 13 9.80 0.42 -28.42
N LYS A 14 9.25 -0.06 -29.53
CA LYS A 14 8.00 0.49 -30.12
C LYS A 14 6.69 0.00 -29.48
N GLU A 15 6.74 -1.01 -28.60
CA GLU A 15 5.60 -1.42 -27.79
C GLU A 15 6.06 -1.55 -26.33
N ILE A 16 5.45 -0.73 -25.47
CA ILE A 16 5.76 -0.62 -24.04
C ILE A 16 4.94 -1.67 -23.29
N HIS A 17 5.56 -2.51 -22.45
CA HIS A 17 4.87 -3.04 -21.27
C HIS A 17 5.63 -2.61 -20.00
N PRO A 18 5.05 -1.75 -19.14
CA PRO A 18 5.77 -1.09 -18.05
C PRO A 18 5.76 -1.86 -16.72
N ILE A 19 5.32 -3.12 -16.67
CA ILE A 19 5.14 -3.84 -15.41
C ILE A 19 5.67 -5.27 -15.51
N THR A 20 6.79 -5.54 -14.85
CA THR A 20 7.16 -6.91 -14.43
C THR A 20 6.44 -7.18 -13.11
N PHE A 21 5.37 -7.97 -13.15
CA PHE A 21 4.70 -8.43 -11.94
C PHE A 21 5.50 -9.58 -11.34
N GLU A 22 6.29 -9.32 -10.28
CA GLU A 22 7.07 -10.39 -9.60
C GLU A 22 6.18 -11.53 -9.07
N TRP A 23 4.89 -11.27 -8.88
CA TRP A 23 3.89 -12.25 -8.42
C TRP A 23 3.29 -13.11 -9.54
N ALA A 24 3.46 -12.72 -10.81
CA ALA A 24 2.81 -13.35 -11.96
C ALA A 24 3.81 -14.13 -12.81
N THR A 25 3.34 -15.22 -13.41
CA THR A 25 4.06 -15.91 -14.49
C THR A 25 3.55 -15.38 -15.82
N ILE A 26 4.42 -14.70 -16.57
CA ILE A 26 4.11 -14.16 -17.90
C ILE A 26 4.49 -15.22 -18.94
N ILE A 27 3.54 -15.57 -19.78
CA ILE A 27 3.69 -16.56 -20.87
C ILE A 27 3.45 -15.79 -22.17
N ASP A 28 4.47 -15.65 -23.03
CA ASP A 28 4.38 -14.96 -24.32
C ASP A 28 4.40 -15.96 -25.48
N GLU A 29 3.38 -15.89 -26.34
CA GLU A 29 3.15 -16.67 -27.56
C GLU A 29 4.24 -16.58 -28.65
N SER A 30 5.31 -15.82 -28.45
CA SER A 30 6.48 -15.84 -29.35
C SER A 30 7.29 -17.14 -29.29
N SER A 31 7.00 -18.06 -28.37
CA SER A 31 7.49 -19.44 -28.46
C SER A 31 6.64 -20.23 -29.46
N ASP A 32 7.28 -20.85 -30.45
CA ASP A 32 6.65 -21.72 -31.47
C ASP A 32 6.00 -23.01 -30.89
N ASP A 33 6.00 -23.16 -29.56
CA ASP A 33 5.51 -24.33 -28.84
C ASP A 33 4.05 -24.11 -28.44
N ASP A 34 3.12 -24.43 -29.35
CA ASP A 34 1.70 -24.73 -29.12
C ASP A 34 1.31 -24.82 -27.60
N ILE A 35 0.63 -23.76 -27.10
CA ILE A 35 0.56 -23.33 -25.69
C ILE A 35 -0.73 -23.81 -24.98
N SER A 36 -1.64 -24.50 -25.65
CA SER A 36 -2.92 -24.88 -25.02
C SER A 36 -2.83 -26.26 -24.37
N ILE A 37 -3.14 -26.34 -23.06
CA ILE A 37 -3.43 -27.65 -22.41
C ILE A 37 -4.57 -28.41 -23.12
N PHE A 38 -5.34 -27.71 -23.96
CA PHE A 38 -6.45 -28.24 -24.73
C PHE A 38 -6.14 -28.52 -26.21
N GLU A 39 -4.88 -28.49 -26.65
CA GLU A 39 -4.52 -28.87 -28.03
C GLU A 39 -4.95 -30.29 -28.41
N ASN A 40 -4.99 -31.17 -27.42
CA ASN A 40 -5.48 -32.53 -27.55
C ASN A 40 -7.01 -32.62 -27.45
N LEU A 41 -7.75 -31.62 -27.97
CA LEU A 41 -9.19 -31.48 -27.77
C LEU A 41 -9.98 -32.73 -28.16
N HIS A 42 -9.52 -33.44 -29.19
CA HIS A 42 -10.11 -34.70 -29.65
C HIS A 42 -10.06 -35.80 -28.61
N LYS A 43 -8.98 -35.87 -27.81
CA LYS A 43 -8.86 -36.84 -26.71
C LYS A 43 -9.88 -36.59 -25.61
N TYR A 44 -10.17 -35.32 -25.32
CA TYR A 44 -11.15 -34.97 -24.28
C TYR A 44 -12.60 -35.18 -24.75
N LEU A 45 -12.89 -34.86 -26.02
CA LEU A 45 -14.23 -34.98 -26.57
C LEU A 45 -14.62 -36.43 -26.88
N LEU A 46 -13.65 -37.26 -27.28
CA LEU A 46 -13.87 -38.63 -27.73
C LEU A 46 -12.82 -39.59 -27.11
N PRO A 47 -12.74 -39.70 -25.78
CA PRO A 47 -11.67 -40.44 -25.09
C PRO A 47 -11.69 -41.95 -25.38
N GLU A 48 -12.82 -42.49 -25.84
CA GLU A 48 -12.98 -43.91 -26.13
C GLU A 48 -12.45 -44.34 -27.51
N GLN A 49 -12.00 -43.41 -28.36
CA GLN A 49 -11.52 -43.76 -29.70
C GLN A 49 -10.10 -44.33 -29.66
N GLU A 50 -9.94 -45.54 -30.21
CA GLU A 50 -8.71 -46.33 -30.13
C GLU A 50 -7.48 -45.62 -30.72
N GLU A 51 -7.68 -44.82 -31.79
CA GLU A 51 -6.63 -43.99 -32.40
C GLU A 51 -6.09 -42.90 -31.47
N TYR A 52 -6.89 -42.43 -30.50
CA TYR A 52 -6.52 -41.36 -29.57
C TYR A 52 -5.91 -41.88 -28.26
N LEU A 53 -6.22 -43.14 -27.89
CA LEU A 53 -5.70 -43.79 -26.68
C LEU A 53 -4.17 -44.00 -26.70
N THR A 54 -3.58 -44.10 -27.89
CA THR A 54 -2.14 -44.38 -28.07
C THR A 54 -1.28 -43.13 -28.28
N GLU A 55 -1.91 -41.99 -28.51
CA GLU A 55 -1.22 -40.73 -28.77
C GLU A 55 -0.76 -40.11 -27.44
N LYS A 56 0.54 -39.79 -27.33
CA LYS A 56 1.07 -39.11 -26.13
C LYS A 56 0.53 -37.69 -26.04
N LEU A 57 0.19 -37.26 -24.83
CA LEU A 57 -0.20 -35.89 -24.58
C LEU A 57 1.06 -35.03 -24.55
N GLU A 58 1.16 -34.10 -25.49
CA GLU A 58 2.22 -33.10 -25.49
C GLU A 58 1.77 -31.92 -24.63
N ILE A 59 2.53 -31.61 -23.58
CA ILE A 59 2.22 -30.53 -22.65
C ILE A 59 3.44 -29.63 -22.59
N ASN A 60 3.24 -28.36 -22.88
CA ASN A 60 4.28 -27.36 -22.73
C ASN A 60 4.83 -27.38 -21.28
N SER A 61 6.16 -27.33 -21.16
CA SER A 61 6.85 -27.40 -19.87
C SER A 61 6.36 -26.38 -18.84
N ILE A 62 5.86 -25.23 -19.29
CA ILE A 62 5.29 -24.17 -18.45
C ILE A 62 4.04 -24.65 -17.72
N TYR A 63 3.20 -25.48 -18.36
CA TYR A 63 1.99 -26.05 -17.77
C TYR A 63 2.22 -27.36 -17.06
N LYS A 64 3.41 -27.96 -17.13
CA LYS A 64 3.68 -29.29 -16.56
C LYS A 64 3.28 -29.37 -15.08
N LYS A 65 3.61 -28.35 -14.29
CA LYS A 65 3.22 -28.29 -12.87
C LYS A 65 1.70 -28.14 -12.68
N LEU A 66 1.04 -27.37 -13.53
CA LEU A 66 -0.42 -27.24 -13.48
C LEU A 66 -1.09 -28.56 -13.87
N PHE A 67 -0.59 -29.22 -14.91
CA PHE A 67 -1.05 -30.52 -15.36
C PHE A 67 -0.90 -31.57 -14.27
N GLU A 68 0.27 -31.69 -13.64
CA GLU A 68 0.52 -32.61 -12.52
C GLU A 68 -0.39 -32.35 -11.30
N LEU A 69 -0.91 -31.12 -11.14
CA LEU A 69 -1.90 -30.82 -10.10
C LEU A 69 -3.32 -31.27 -10.47
N ILE A 70 -3.63 -31.37 -11.77
CA ILE A 70 -4.95 -31.75 -12.27
C ILE A 70 -5.03 -33.27 -12.52
N ASP A 71 -4.00 -33.87 -13.11
CA ASP A 71 -3.88 -35.33 -13.34
C ASP A 71 -3.61 -36.05 -12.02
N THR A 72 -4.68 -36.28 -11.26
CA THR A 72 -4.63 -36.87 -9.92
C THR A 72 -4.38 -38.38 -9.97
N ASN A 73 -4.77 -39.04 -11.06
CA ASN A 73 -4.61 -40.48 -11.22
C ASN A 73 -3.29 -40.86 -11.92
N ASN A 74 -2.50 -39.87 -12.36
CA ASN A 74 -1.19 -40.00 -13.02
C ASN A 74 -1.24 -40.84 -14.30
N ASN A 75 -2.36 -40.82 -15.01
CA ASN A 75 -2.50 -41.55 -16.26
C ASN A 75 -1.99 -40.74 -17.48
N SER A 76 -1.47 -39.52 -17.25
CA SER A 76 -1.02 -38.61 -18.31
C SER A 76 -2.12 -38.21 -19.28
N GLN A 77 -3.37 -38.19 -18.81
CA GLN A 77 -4.56 -37.68 -19.47
C GLN A 77 -5.25 -36.65 -18.55
N LEU A 78 -6.18 -35.86 -19.09
CA LEU A 78 -7.07 -35.02 -18.27
C LEU A 78 -8.49 -35.50 -18.44
N GLU A 79 -9.04 -36.11 -17.40
CA GLU A 79 -10.41 -36.58 -17.41
C GLU A 79 -11.40 -35.47 -17.06
N ALA A 80 -12.65 -35.60 -17.52
CA ALA A 80 -13.69 -34.60 -17.25
C ALA A 80 -13.90 -34.37 -15.74
N GLN A 81 -13.81 -35.43 -14.94
CA GLN A 81 -13.93 -35.35 -13.48
C GLN A 81 -12.76 -34.59 -12.86
N GLU A 82 -11.53 -34.82 -13.33
CA GLU A 82 -10.33 -34.13 -12.84
C GLU A 82 -10.37 -32.63 -13.14
N LEU A 83 -10.84 -32.26 -14.34
CA LEU A 83 -11.07 -30.87 -14.71
C LEU A 83 -12.15 -30.22 -13.82
N GLU A 84 -13.24 -30.94 -13.54
CA GLU A 84 -14.29 -30.46 -12.64
C GLU A 84 -13.75 -30.24 -11.22
N ASP A 85 -12.99 -31.18 -10.68
CA ASP A 85 -12.42 -31.10 -9.34
C ASP A 85 -11.34 -30.00 -9.25
N ALA A 86 -10.50 -29.88 -10.28
CA ALA A 86 -9.52 -28.81 -10.41
C ALA A 86 -10.17 -27.42 -10.43
N SER A 87 -11.32 -27.28 -11.10
CA SER A 87 -12.08 -26.03 -11.12
C SER A 87 -12.61 -25.60 -9.74
N LYS A 88 -12.66 -26.53 -8.77
CA LYS A 88 -13.09 -26.27 -7.39
C LYS A 88 -11.91 -26.10 -6.43
N ASN A 89 -10.75 -26.68 -6.75
CA ASN A 89 -9.55 -26.70 -5.92
C ASN A 89 -8.91 -25.30 -5.72
N GLU A 90 -8.69 -24.90 -4.46
CA GLU A 90 -8.13 -23.58 -4.12
C GLU A 90 -6.67 -23.39 -4.55
N ALA A 91 -5.83 -24.42 -4.45
CA ALA A 91 -4.42 -24.33 -4.81
C ALA A 91 -4.26 -24.15 -6.33
N ILE A 92 -5.08 -24.86 -7.11
CA ILE A 92 -5.12 -24.72 -8.57
C ILE A 92 -5.64 -23.34 -8.96
N LYS A 93 -6.76 -22.88 -8.38
CA LYS A 93 -7.28 -21.52 -8.60
C LYS A 93 -6.25 -20.43 -8.32
N LYS A 94 -5.52 -20.55 -7.20
CA LYS A 94 -4.47 -19.60 -6.81
C LYS A 94 -3.25 -19.64 -7.72
N THR A 95 -2.97 -20.80 -8.31
CA THR A 95 -1.86 -20.95 -9.28
C THR A 95 -2.26 -20.32 -10.62
N THR A 96 -3.43 -20.66 -11.13
CA THR A 96 -3.93 -20.14 -12.42
C THR A 96 -4.26 -18.66 -12.37
N SER A 97 -4.65 -18.10 -11.21
CA SER A 97 -4.87 -16.65 -11.06
C SER A 97 -3.61 -15.81 -11.24
N LYS A 98 -2.42 -16.42 -11.24
CA LYS A 98 -1.13 -15.77 -11.41
C LYS A 98 -0.58 -15.84 -12.83
N TYR A 99 -1.30 -16.49 -13.75
CA TYR A 99 -0.88 -16.56 -15.14
C TYR A 99 -1.35 -15.33 -15.90
N ILE A 100 -0.41 -14.72 -16.62
CA ILE A 100 -0.67 -13.70 -17.63
C ILE A 100 -0.21 -14.30 -18.95
N VAL A 101 -1.17 -14.67 -19.80
CA VAL A 101 -0.90 -15.43 -21.03
C VAL A 101 -1.20 -14.54 -22.22
N LYS A 102 -0.22 -14.33 -23.08
CA LYS A 102 -0.44 -13.65 -24.35
C LYS A 102 -0.94 -14.67 -25.35
N HIS A 103 -2.19 -14.54 -25.79
CA HIS A 103 -2.69 -15.37 -26.87
C HIS A 103 -3.73 -14.68 -27.74
N SER A 104 -3.97 -15.25 -28.91
CA SER A 104 -5.06 -14.79 -29.79
C SER A 104 -6.38 -14.74 -29.03
N SER A 105 -7.05 -13.60 -29.15
CA SER A 105 -8.31 -13.30 -28.48
C SER A 105 -9.47 -14.15 -29.03
N GLU A 106 -10.37 -14.60 -28.15
CA GLU A 106 -11.63 -15.25 -28.55
C GLU A 106 -12.55 -14.34 -29.38
N TRP A 107 -12.27 -13.04 -29.36
CA TRP A 107 -12.98 -12.02 -30.12
C TRP A 107 -12.41 -11.83 -31.55
N ASP A 108 -11.49 -12.69 -32.01
CA ASP A 108 -11.06 -12.82 -33.41
C ASP A 108 -11.79 -13.99 -34.11
N LYS A 109 -12.30 -13.75 -35.33
CA LYS A 109 -13.06 -14.73 -36.13
C LYS A 109 -12.23 -15.98 -36.48
N LYS A 110 -10.90 -15.89 -36.50
CA LYS A 110 -9.97 -17.01 -36.73
C LYS A 110 -9.99 -18.00 -35.57
N ILE A 111 -10.29 -17.53 -34.36
CA ILE A 111 -10.42 -18.36 -33.17
C ILE A 111 -11.86 -18.86 -33.07
N ASN A 112 -12.12 -19.98 -33.73
CA ASN A 112 -13.46 -20.56 -33.83
C ASN A 112 -13.50 -21.97 -33.24
N LEU A 113 -13.63 -22.03 -31.90
CA LEU A 113 -13.70 -23.29 -31.17
C LEU A 113 -14.89 -24.17 -31.61
N PRO A 114 -16.12 -23.64 -31.82
CA PRO A 114 -17.23 -24.45 -32.33
C PRO A 114 -16.91 -25.14 -33.65
N LYS A 115 -16.25 -24.44 -34.58
CA LYS A 115 -15.82 -25.02 -35.86
C LYS A 115 -14.81 -26.16 -35.65
N LYS A 116 -13.77 -25.96 -34.84
CA LYS A 116 -12.78 -27.02 -34.51
C LYS A 116 -13.44 -28.24 -33.89
N ILE A 117 -14.37 -28.05 -32.94
CA ILE A 117 -15.13 -29.14 -32.32
C ILE A 117 -15.95 -29.90 -33.36
N LYS A 118 -16.65 -29.20 -34.25
CA LYS A 118 -17.41 -29.86 -35.34
C LYS A 118 -16.51 -30.72 -36.23
N GLU A 119 -15.35 -30.22 -36.62
CA GLU A 119 -14.38 -30.97 -37.44
C GLU A 119 -13.91 -32.26 -36.76
N ILE A 120 -13.71 -32.23 -35.44
CA ILE A 120 -13.36 -33.41 -34.63
C ILE A 120 -14.53 -34.40 -34.59
N LEU A 121 -15.73 -33.94 -34.21
CA LEU A 121 -16.90 -34.81 -34.04
C LEU A 121 -17.34 -35.43 -35.36
N GLN A 122 -17.19 -34.72 -36.47
CA GLN A 122 -17.59 -35.20 -37.80
C GLN A 122 -16.86 -36.47 -38.23
N LYS A 123 -15.61 -36.67 -37.79
CA LYS A 123 -14.84 -37.89 -38.07
C LYS A 123 -15.46 -39.15 -37.46
N HIS A 124 -16.18 -38.99 -36.35
CA HIS A 124 -16.73 -40.07 -35.54
C HIS A 124 -18.26 -40.02 -35.41
N LYS A 125 -18.94 -39.36 -36.37
CA LYS A 125 -20.38 -39.05 -36.31
C LYS A 125 -21.28 -40.27 -36.03
N GLU A 126 -20.92 -41.45 -36.55
CA GLU A 126 -21.70 -42.68 -36.40
C GLU A 126 -21.69 -43.22 -34.96
N ASN A 127 -20.68 -42.84 -34.17
CA ASN A 127 -20.49 -43.28 -32.79
C ASN A 127 -21.08 -42.29 -31.76
N ILE A 128 -21.65 -41.17 -32.21
CA ILE A 128 -22.09 -40.07 -31.35
C ILE A 128 -23.62 -40.06 -31.27
N LYS A 129 -24.16 -40.35 -30.08
CA LYS A 129 -25.60 -40.19 -29.81
C LYS A 129 -26.01 -38.72 -29.91
N ASN A 130 -27.17 -38.46 -30.50
CA ASN A 130 -27.73 -37.11 -30.70
C ASN A 130 -26.83 -36.17 -31.54
N TYR A 131 -25.99 -36.72 -32.42
CA TYR A 131 -25.06 -35.95 -33.27
C TYR A 131 -25.74 -34.77 -33.98
N ALA A 132 -26.94 -34.96 -34.54
CA ALA A 132 -27.66 -33.91 -35.26
C ALA A 132 -27.98 -32.68 -34.38
N ASP A 133 -28.37 -32.92 -33.12
CA ASP A 133 -28.67 -31.84 -32.17
C ASP A 133 -27.40 -31.11 -31.71
N ILE A 134 -26.32 -31.86 -31.50
CA ILE A 134 -25.00 -31.31 -31.13
C ILE A 134 -24.46 -30.39 -32.25
N ILE A 135 -24.50 -30.85 -33.51
CA ILE A 135 -24.05 -30.04 -34.65
C ILE A 135 -24.93 -28.79 -34.81
N LYS A 136 -26.25 -28.92 -34.66
CA LYS A 136 -27.16 -27.77 -34.70
C LYS A 136 -26.85 -26.74 -33.62
N HIS A 137 -26.49 -27.19 -32.41
CA HIS A 137 -26.03 -26.30 -31.35
C HIS A 137 -24.71 -25.59 -31.72
N LEU A 138 -23.71 -26.34 -32.20
CA LEU A 138 -22.41 -25.80 -32.61
C LEU A 138 -22.52 -24.82 -33.80
N ASP A 139 -23.45 -25.02 -34.72
CA ASP A 139 -23.74 -24.07 -35.80
C ASP A 139 -24.31 -22.74 -35.28
N ASN A 140 -25.12 -22.79 -34.22
CA ASN A 140 -25.61 -21.57 -33.57
C ASN A 140 -24.51 -20.87 -32.79
N GLU A 141 -23.63 -21.62 -32.12
CA GLU A 141 -22.46 -21.06 -31.44
C GLU A 141 -21.47 -20.43 -32.42
N GLU A 142 -21.22 -21.05 -33.57
CA GLU A 142 -20.41 -20.44 -34.63
C GLU A 142 -20.99 -19.10 -35.11
N LYS A 143 -22.31 -19.02 -35.30
CA LYS A 143 -22.98 -17.75 -35.62
C LYS A 143 -22.82 -16.72 -34.51
N ARG A 144 -22.88 -17.14 -33.24
CA ARG A 144 -22.70 -16.26 -32.07
C ARG A 144 -21.27 -15.72 -32.03
N VAL A 145 -20.26 -16.58 -32.17
CA VAL A 145 -18.84 -16.20 -32.23
C VAL A 145 -18.61 -15.19 -33.35
N ASN A 146 -19.10 -15.47 -34.56
CA ASN A 146 -18.93 -14.56 -35.71
C ASN A 146 -19.57 -13.18 -35.51
N LYS A 147 -20.66 -13.08 -34.74
CA LYS A 147 -21.31 -11.80 -34.39
C LYS A 147 -20.58 -11.03 -33.29
N LEU A 148 -19.92 -11.74 -32.39
CA LEU A 148 -19.21 -11.16 -31.25
C LEU A 148 -17.77 -10.78 -31.62
N ALA A 149 -17.20 -11.39 -32.65
CA ALA A 149 -15.85 -11.13 -33.06
C ALA A 149 -15.69 -9.73 -33.66
N LEU A 150 -14.90 -8.91 -32.97
CA LEU A 150 -14.73 -7.47 -33.20
C LEU A 150 -13.31 -7.08 -33.59
N PHE A 151 -12.31 -7.95 -33.39
CA PHE A 151 -10.90 -7.57 -33.55
C PHE A 151 -10.57 -7.03 -34.95
N GLU A 152 -11.03 -7.70 -36.01
CA GLU A 152 -10.85 -7.22 -37.40
C GLU A 152 -11.40 -5.81 -37.62
N GLU A 153 -12.55 -5.49 -37.00
CA GLU A 153 -13.22 -4.19 -37.16
C GLU A 153 -12.53 -3.08 -36.36
N CYS A 154 -11.78 -3.45 -35.30
CA CYS A 154 -11.13 -2.52 -34.39
C CYS A 154 -9.63 -2.24 -34.69
N LYS A 155 -8.99 -2.96 -35.63
CA LYS A 155 -7.55 -2.84 -35.96
C LYS A 155 -7.06 -1.42 -36.31
N GLY A 156 -7.97 -0.53 -36.74
CA GLY A 156 -7.66 0.85 -37.12
C GLY A 156 -7.95 1.91 -36.05
N ILE A 157 -8.46 1.51 -34.88
CA ILE A 157 -8.81 2.45 -33.80
C ILE A 157 -7.54 2.83 -33.03
N SER A 158 -7.30 4.13 -32.85
CA SER A 158 -6.21 4.63 -32.00
C SER A 158 -6.28 3.99 -30.61
N ASP A 159 -5.13 3.55 -30.10
CA ASP A 159 -4.98 2.93 -28.77
C ASP A 159 -5.69 1.57 -28.60
N PHE A 160 -6.25 0.98 -29.66
CA PHE A 160 -6.72 -0.40 -29.66
C PHE A 160 -5.61 -1.36 -30.17
N PRO A 161 -5.50 -2.59 -29.66
CA PRO A 161 -4.49 -3.54 -30.13
C PRO A 161 -4.59 -3.81 -31.65
N ALA A 162 -3.47 -3.63 -32.37
CA ALA A 162 -3.39 -3.92 -33.81
C ALA A 162 -3.37 -5.44 -34.11
N SER A 163 -3.00 -6.25 -33.12
CA SER A 163 -2.94 -7.71 -33.17
C SER A 163 -4.01 -8.31 -32.26
N ASP A 164 -4.58 -9.44 -32.67
CA ASP A 164 -5.48 -10.26 -31.85
C ASP A 164 -4.77 -10.99 -30.72
N LYS A 165 -3.44 -11.12 -30.80
CA LYS A 165 -2.59 -11.62 -29.71
C LYS A 165 -2.48 -10.59 -28.59
N VAL A 166 -3.26 -10.77 -27.54
CA VAL A 166 -3.35 -9.87 -26.38
C VAL A 166 -3.06 -10.63 -25.09
N PHE A 167 -2.71 -9.90 -24.02
CA PHE A 167 -2.51 -10.51 -22.70
C PHE A 167 -3.86 -10.77 -22.02
N HIS A 168 -4.06 -12.01 -21.60
CA HIS A 168 -5.18 -12.48 -20.80
C HIS A 168 -4.71 -12.72 -19.38
N PHE A 169 -5.50 -12.29 -18.40
CA PHE A 169 -5.19 -12.44 -16.98
C PHE A 169 -6.48 -12.58 -16.19
N ASN A 170 -6.40 -13.17 -14.99
CA ASN A 170 -7.56 -13.28 -14.11
C ASN A 170 -7.87 -11.91 -13.48
N PRO A 171 -9.01 -11.26 -13.78
CA PRO A 171 -9.30 -9.91 -13.31
C PRO A 171 -9.49 -9.86 -11.79
N ILE A 172 -10.04 -10.91 -11.18
CA ILE A 172 -10.20 -11.00 -9.72
C ILE A 172 -8.85 -11.20 -9.05
N GLY A 173 -7.99 -12.04 -9.62
CA GLY A 173 -6.60 -12.22 -9.16
C GLY A 173 -5.84 -10.89 -9.18
N LEU A 174 -5.90 -10.16 -10.28
CA LEU A 174 -5.27 -8.85 -10.42
C LEU A 174 -5.79 -7.82 -9.40
N VAL A 175 -7.11 -7.70 -9.25
CA VAL A 175 -7.73 -6.80 -8.26
C VAL A 175 -7.40 -7.23 -6.83
N GLY A 176 -7.35 -8.53 -6.55
CA GLY A 176 -6.98 -9.07 -5.24
C GLY A 176 -5.56 -8.69 -4.81
N GLU A 177 -4.62 -8.63 -5.75
CA GLU A 177 -3.26 -8.17 -5.48
C GLU A 177 -3.21 -6.65 -5.19
N PHE A 178 -4.04 -5.84 -5.87
CA PHE A 178 -4.20 -4.42 -5.53
C PHE A 178 -4.94 -4.19 -4.20
N GLY A 179 -5.79 -5.13 -3.79
CA GLY A 179 -6.50 -5.08 -2.51
C GLY A 179 -5.61 -5.34 -1.29
N ASN A 180 -4.41 -5.88 -1.49
CA ASN A 180 -3.47 -6.23 -0.43
C ASN A 180 -2.32 -5.23 -0.27
N SER A 181 -2.18 -4.26 -1.17
CA SER A 181 -1.26 -3.13 -0.98
C SER A 181 -1.86 -2.15 0.02
N GLY A 182 -1.17 -1.91 1.13
CA GLY A 182 -1.54 -0.86 2.08
C GLY A 182 -1.71 0.50 1.39
N CYS A 183 -2.34 1.46 2.08
CA CYS A 183 -2.57 2.80 1.56
C CYS A 183 -1.26 3.49 1.17
N LEU A 184 -0.99 3.55 -0.13
CA LEU A 184 0.13 4.31 -0.68
C LEU A 184 -0.15 5.81 -0.50
N ILE A 185 0.79 6.51 0.12
CA ILE A 185 0.71 7.95 0.35
C ILE A 185 1.10 8.67 -0.93
N THR A 186 0.18 9.45 -1.49
CA THR A 186 0.39 10.19 -2.75
C THR A 186 0.52 11.69 -2.53
N LYS A 187 1.02 12.41 -3.54
CA LYS A 187 1.05 13.88 -3.51
C LYS A 187 -0.35 14.48 -3.42
N GLU A 188 -1.34 13.85 -4.05
CA GLU A 188 -2.73 14.29 -4.07
C GLU A 188 -3.34 14.27 -2.66
N MET A 189 -3.00 13.27 -1.85
CA MET A 189 -3.41 13.20 -0.44
C MET A 189 -2.89 14.38 0.37
N LEU A 190 -1.61 14.77 0.18
CA LEU A 190 -1.04 15.95 0.83
C LEU A 190 -1.64 17.25 0.30
N ALA A 191 -1.86 17.35 -1.01
CA ALA A 191 -2.48 18.50 -1.64
C ALA A 191 -3.92 18.73 -1.16
N ALA A 192 -4.69 17.65 -0.98
CA ALA A 192 -6.06 17.70 -0.46
C ALA A 192 -6.12 18.35 0.93
N MET A 193 -5.14 18.11 1.81
CA MET A 193 -5.04 18.74 3.13
C MET A 193 -4.55 20.21 3.09
N GLY A 194 -4.36 20.79 1.91
CA GLY A 194 -3.78 22.11 1.71
C GLY A 194 -2.27 22.16 1.96
N CYS A 195 -1.56 21.02 1.89
CA CYS A 195 -0.12 20.95 2.13
C CYS A 195 0.66 21.04 0.80
N THR A 196 0.45 22.12 0.02
CA THR A 196 0.95 22.25 -1.36
C THR A 196 2.48 22.18 -1.49
N SER A 197 3.23 22.78 -0.55
CA SER A 197 4.70 22.65 -0.55
C SER A 197 5.14 21.22 -0.27
N ALA A 198 4.43 20.53 0.63
CA ALA A 198 4.71 19.15 1.00
C ALA A 198 4.35 18.17 -0.13
N SER A 199 3.26 18.41 -0.86
CA SER A 199 2.85 17.57 -1.99
C SER A 199 3.85 17.58 -3.14
N ASN A 200 4.65 18.65 -3.26
CA ASN A 200 5.70 18.75 -4.27
C ASN A 200 7.07 18.24 -3.77
N ASN A 201 7.14 17.75 -2.53
CA ASN A 201 8.37 17.23 -1.95
C ASN A 201 8.41 15.69 -2.07
N GLN A 202 9.12 15.21 -3.10
CA GLN A 202 9.25 13.78 -3.34
C GLN A 202 9.98 13.05 -2.20
N GLU A 203 11.01 13.66 -1.60
CA GLU A 203 11.75 13.06 -0.47
C GLU A 203 10.83 12.80 0.74
N LEU A 204 9.89 13.70 1.00
CA LEU A 204 8.88 13.52 2.04
C LEU A 204 7.92 12.36 1.73
N ILE A 205 7.43 12.28 0.49
CA ILE A 205 6.52 11.22 0.05
C ILE A 205 7.22 9.86 0.14
N ASP A 206 8.47 9.79 -0.32
CA ASP A 206 9.29 8.58 -0.27
C ASP A 206 9.54 8.16 1.18
N ALA A 207 9.87 9.10 2.07
CA ALA A 207 10.04 8.82 3.50
C ALA A 207 8.74 8.33 4.16
N LEU A 208 7.61 8.95 3.85
CA LEU A 208 6.29 8.53 4.35
C LEU A 208 5.96 7.10 3.89
N ASN A 209 6.15 6.78 2.61
CA ASN A 209 5.90 5.45 2.07
C ASN A 209 6.92 4.40 2.54
N LYS A 210 8.16 4.80 2.87
CA LYS A 210 9.15 3.91 3.48
C LYS A 210 8.77 3.55 4.91
N TYR A 211 8.49 4.55 5.76
CA TYR A 211 8.41 4.33 7.20
C TYR A 211 7.00 4.00 7.70
N CYS A 212 5.93 4.60 7.16
CA CYS A 212 4.56 4.33 7.65
C CYS A 212 4.22 2.82 7.68
N PRO A 213 4.53 2.01 6.64
CA PRO A 213 4.28 0.56 6.68
C PRO A 213 5.07 -0.18 7.75
N GLN A 214 6.31 0.22 8.05
CA GLN A 214 7.14 -0.40 9.09
C GLN A 214 6.54 -0.27 10.51
N TYR A 215 5.65 0.71 10.70
CA TYR A 215 4.94 0.99 11.94
C TYR A 215 3.42 0.69 11.81
N GLU A 216 3.05 -0.12 10.81
CA GLU A 216 1.66 -0.54 10.53
C GLU A 216 0.68 0.62 10.30
N ILE A 217 1.18 1.78 9.89
CA ILE A 217 0.38 2.92 9.45
C ILE A 217 0.08 2.72 7.96
N ASN A 218 -0.66 1.65 7.64
CA ASN A 218 -0.77 1.10 6.29
C ASN A 218 -2.21 0.90 5.81
N THR A 219 -3.23 1.25 6.59
CA THR A 219 -4.61 1.35 6.11
C THR A 219 -4.92 2.80 5.75
N CYS A 220 -5.84 3.03 4.80
CA CYS A 220 -6.21 4.39 4.39
C CYS A 220 -6.68 5.24 5.57
N LEU A 221 -7.40 4.61 6.51
CA LEU A 221 -7.89 5.26 7.72
C LEU A 221 -6.76 5.64 8.69
N ARG A 222 -5.80 4.73 8.94
CA ARG A 222 -4.61 5.03 9.77
C ARG A 222 -3.77 6.13 9.16
N VAL A 223 -3.55 6.08 7.84
CA VAL A 223 -2.81 7.08 7.08
C VAL A 223 -3.51 8.45 7.15
N ALA A 224 -4.83 8.51 6.96
CA ALA A 224 -5.60 9.74 7.07
C ALA A 224 -5.46 10.39 8.47
N HIS A 225 -5.60 9.58 9.54
CA HIS A 225 -5.40 10.05 10.91
C HIS A 225 -3.97 10.54 11.13
N PHE A 226 -2.96 9.73 10.79
CA PHE A 226 -1.55 10.07 10.99
C PHE A 226 -1.14 11.35 10.25
N LEU A 227 -1.46 11.45 8.96
CA LEU A 227 -1.09 12.58 8.12
C LEU A 227 -1.74 13.89 8.58
N SER A 228 -3.01 13.85 9.00
CA SER A 228 -3.70 15.05 9.50
C SER A 228 -3.04 15.60 10.77
N GLN A 229 -2.58 14.72 11.67
CA GLN A 229 -1.87 15.13 12.88
C GLN A 229 -0.47 15.65 12.54
N CYS A 230 0.30 14.94 11.72
CA CYS A 230 1.62 15.40 11.27
C CYS A 230 1.54 16.77 10.60
N ALA A 231 0.59 16.95 9.69
CA ALA A 231 0.39 18.20 8.97
C ALA A 231 0.08 19.36 9.93
N HIS A 232 -0.73 19.13 10.97
CA HIS A 232 -0.98 20.17 11.95
C HIS A 232 0.27 20.51 12.78
N GLU A 233 0.93 19.50 13.34
CA GLU A 233 2.07 19.67 14.27
C GLU A 233 3.33 20.27 13.60
N SER A 234 3.48 20.05 12.29
CA SER A 234 4.65 20.47 11.52
C SER A 234 4.40 21.67 10.60
N THR A 235 3.28 22.39 10.79
CA THR A 235 2.90 23.53 9.93
C THR A 235 2.86 23.10 8.45
N SER A 236 2.02 22.12 8.13
CA SER A 236 1.90 21.49 6.81
C SER A 236 3.23 20.92 6.28
N PHE A 237 3.98 20.22 7.14
CA PHE A 237 5.29 19.60 6.82
C PHE A 237 6.39 20.59 6.43
N THR A 238 6.36 21.81 6.98
CA THR A 238 7.38 22.85 6.71
C THR A 238 8.27 23.16 7.91
N SER A 239 7.92 22.67 9.11
CA SER A 239 8.69 22.88 10.34
C SER A 239 8.92 21.57 11.09
N PHE A 240 10.19 21.24 11.35
CA PHE A 240 10.62 19.99 11.99
C PHE A 240 11.34 20.21 13.33
N GLY A 241 11.17 21.38 13.95
CA GLY A 241 11.76 21.63 15.25
C GLY A 241 11.23 22.87 15.91
N GLU A 242 11.29 22.86 17.24
CA GLU A 242 10.88 24.00 18.06
C GLU A 242 11.79 25.20 17.79
N GLY A 243 11.17 26.39 17.67
CA GLY A 243 11.89 27.65 17.56
C GLY A 243 12.65 27.95 18.85
N ILE A 244 13.87 28.48 18.75
CA ILE A 244 14.72 28.72 19.93
C ILE A 244 14.76 30.17 20.41
N ASN A 245 14.15 31.08 19.64
CA ASN A 245 14.17 32.50 19.90
C ASN A 245 12.89 32.93 20.63
N PHE A 246 12.97 32.97 21.96
CA PHE A 246 11.88 33.44 22.82
C PHE A 246 12.24 34.78 23.46
N THR A 247 11.34 35.75 23.35
CA THR A 247 11.34 36.89 24.25
C THR A 247 10.86 36.44 25.63
N LEU A 248 11.15 37.22 26.68
CA LEU A 248 10.65 36.92 28.03
C LEU A 248 9.12 36.76 28.06
N SER A 249 8.40 37.67 27.40
CA SER A 249 6.93 37.62 27.32
C SER A 249 6.43 36.35 26.63
N ASN A 250 7.01 35.97 25.49
CA ASN A 250 6.61 34.76 24.77
C ASN A 250 6.90 33.49 25.59
N ALA A 251 8.03 33.43 26.29
CA ALA A 251 8.37 32.30 27.15
C ALA A 251 7.38 32.16 28.32
N LEU A 252 7.05 33.26 28.99
CA LEU A 252 6.06 33.27 30.08
C LEU A 252 4.65 32.89 29.62
N GLY A 253 4.26 33.29 28.40
CA GLY A 253 3.00 32.85 27.79
C GLY A 253 3.00 31.36 27.42
N THR A 254 4.14 30.80 27.04
CA THR A 254 4.27 29.38 26.65
C THR A 254 4.33 28.45 27.86
N TRP A 255 5.08 28.85 28.90
CA TRP A 255 5.30 28.06 30.11
C TRP A 255 4.99 28.87 31.38
N PRO A 256 3.72 29.28 31.59
CA PRO A 256 3.36 30.15 32.72
C PRO A 256 3.65 29.51 34.08
N SER A 257 3.60 28.18 34.19
CA SER A 257 3.94 27.44 35.42
C SER A 257 5.44 27.47 35.77
N ARG A 258 6.28 28.02 34.89
CA ARG A 258 7.74 28.15 35.06
C ARG A 258 8.17 29.61 35.18
N ALA A 259 7.24 30.52 35.50
CA ALA A 259 7.52 31.95 35.52
C ALA A 259 8.69 32.33 36.42
N THR A 260 8.81 31.74 37.62
CA THR A 260 9.93 32.01 38.53
C THR A 260 11.27 31.66 37.89
N ASP A 261 11.38 30.46 37.31
CA ASP A 261 12.62 29.99 36.69
C ASP A 261 12.98 30.82 35.45
N ILE A 262 11.99 31.12 34.60
CA ILE A 262 12.18 31.88 33.36
C ILE A 262 12.61 33.33 33.63
N ASN A 263 12.09 33.97 34.68
CA ASN A 263 12.48 35.33 35.05
C ASN A 263 13.94 35.44 35.51
N ALA A 264 14.57 34.33 35.92
CA ALA A 264 15.98 34.32 36.31
C ALA A 264 16.94 34.21 35.11
N ILE A 265 16.42 34.02 33.90
CA ILE A 265 17.23 33.76 32.70
C ILE A 265 17.69 35.07 32.08
N THR A 266 18.97 35.12 31.70
CA THR A 266 19.55 36.28 31.03
C THR A 266 18.86 36.57 29.70
N VAL A 267 18.40 37.80 29.50
CA VAL A 267 17.97 38.34 28.22
C VAL A 267 19.20 38.88 27.47
N LYS A 268 19.46 38.37 26.26
CA LYS A 268 20.56 38.84 25.40
C LYS A 268 20.25 40.24 24.86
N ALA A 269 21.26 40.94 24.36
CA ALA A 269 21.12 42.28 23.76
C ALA A 269 20.08 42.34 22.61
N ASN A 270 19.85 41.23 21.92
CA ASN A 270 18.84 41.13 20.85
C ASN A 270 17.41 40.85 21.36
N GLY A 271 17.16 40.93 22.66
CA GLY A 271 15.83 40.76 23.28
C GLY A 271 15.38 39.32 23.50
N PHE A 272 16.17 38.33 23.08
CA PHE A 272 15.85 36.91 23.30
C PHE A 272 16.53 36.35 24.54
N LEU A 273 15.84 35.44 25.22
CA LEU A 273 16.40 34.67 26.32
C LEU A 273 17.60 33.84 25.86
N LYS A 274 18.61 33.74 26.72
CA LYS A 274 19.82 32.97 26.45
C LYS A 274 19.51 31.47 26.35
N GLN A 275 20.19 30.83 25.41
CA GLN A 275 20.19 29.37 25.24
C GLN A 275 21.57 28.83 25.60
N PRO A 276 21.69 27.61 26.13
CA PRO A 276 20.62 26.60 26.36
C PRO A 276 19.74 26.84 27.60
N ASP A 277 20.03 27.88 28.39
CA ASP A 277 19.46 28.17 29.70
C ASP A 277 17.92 28.07 29.76
N LEU A 278 17.20 28.64 28.78
CA LEU A 278 15.74 28.54 28.72
C LEU A 278 15.23 27.11 28.61
N PHE A 279 15.74 26.33 27.66
CA PHE A 279 15.27 24.95 27.48
C PHE A 279 15.73 24.04 28.62
N ASN A 280 16.91 24.30 29.21
CA ASN A 280 17.36 23.57 30.39
C ASN A 280 16.47 23.85 31.61
N SER A 281 16.03 25.10 31.78
CA SER A 281 15.06 25.48 32.82
C SER A 281 13.72 24.76 32.66
N VAL A 282 13.20 24.68 31.43
CA VAL A 282 11.86 24.14 31.16
C VAL A 282 11.86 22.59 31.09
N TYR A 283 12.91 21.98 30.53
CA TYR A 283 12.94 20.55 30.20
C TYR A 283 14.07 19.76 30.88
N GLY A 284 15.04 20.40 31.55
CA GLY A 284 16.28 19.75 31.98
C GLY A 284 16.16 18.56 32.94
N THR A 285 15.00 18.37 33.58
CA THR A 285 14.72 17.25 34.50
C THR A 285 13.57 16.34 34.04
N ARG A 286 13.13 16.47 32.79
CA ARG A 286 11.95 15.76 32.26
C ARG A 286 12.33 14.71 31.24
N ASN A 287 11.51 13.66 31.11
CA ASN A 287 11.65 12.63 30.06
C ASN A 287 13.06 12.02 29.96
N GLY A 288 13.70 11.79 31.11
CA GLY A 288 15.05 11.23 31.21
C GLY A 288 16.19 12.21 30.97
N ASN A 289 15.90 13.51 30.81
CA ASN A 289 16.93 14.54 30.78
C ASN A 289 17.67 14.61 32.11
N VAL A 290 18.99 14.79 32.04
CA VAL A 290 19.89 14.81 33.18
C VAL A 290 20.04 16.25 33.71
N ALA A 291 19.72 16.45 34.99
CA ALA A 291 19.88 17.74 35.65
C ALA A 291 21.32 18.24 35.58
N GLY A 292 21.52 19.55 35.34
CA GLY A 292 22.85 20.16 35.23
C GLY A 292 23.55 19.94 33.88
N THR A 293 22.88 19.33 32.90
CA THR A 293 23.36 19.20 31.52
C THR A 293 22.52 20.04 30.56
N ASP A 294 22.95 20.09 29.29
CA ASP A 294 22.21 20.75 28.21
C ASP A 294 21.09 19.89 27.60
N ASP A 295 20.68 18.82 28.29
CA ASP A 295 19.64 17.90 27.79
C ASP A 295 18.31 18.57 27.49
N GLY A 296 17.94 19.60 28.27
CA GLY A 296 16.71 20.34 28.01
C GLY A 296 16.73 20.98 26.63
N TYR A 297 17.86 21.59 26.26
CA TYR A 297 18.08 22.14 24.93
C TYR A 297 18.32 21.06 23.88
N ASN A 298 19.22 20.11 24.13
CA ASN A 298 19.66 19.11 23.18
C ASN A 298 18.54 18.16 22.77
N PHE A 299 17.61 17.84 23.68
CA PHE A 299 16.45 16.99 23.41
C PHE A 299 15.11 17.76 23.41
N ARG A 300 15.13 19.04 23.03
CA ARG A 300 13.91 19.79 22.72
C ARG A 300 13.14 19.17 21.54
N GLY A 301 11.91 19.62 21.33
CA GLY A 301 11.01 19.08 20.31
C GLY A 301 11.57 19.17 18.88
N ARG A 302 11.59 18.01 18.17
CA ARG A 302 11.95 17.88 16.75
C ARG A 302 11.08 16.87 16.01
N GLY A 303 11.14 16.89 14.69
CA GLY A 303 10.37 16.02 13.80
C GLY A 303 8.91 16.44 13.67
N LEU A 304 8.11 15.61 12.99
CA LEU A 304 6.72 15.99 12.67
C LEU A 304 5.80 16.05 13.90
N ILE A 305 6.04 15.22 14.93
CA ILE A 305 5.20 15.14 16.15
C ILE A 305 6.02 15.51 17.42
N GLN A 306 7.06 16.35 17.27
CA GLN A 306 7.80 16.94 18.41
C GLN A 306 8.39 15.89 19.41
N LEU A 307 9.26 15.00 18.92
CA LEU A 307 10.04 14.08 19.75
C LEU A 307 10.88 14.87 20.77
N THR A 308 10.65 14.63 22.07
CA THR A 308 11.22 15.44 23.16
C THR A 308 11.74 14.57 24.31
N GLY A 309 12.94 14.86 24.80
CA GLY A 309 13.57 14.26 25.98
C GLY A 309 14.46 13.05 25.69
N ARG A 310 15.57 12.93 26.42
CA ARG A 310 16.62 11.91 26.22
C ARG A 310 16.06 10.50 26.11
N THR A 311 15.17 10.07 27.01
CA THR A 311 14.58 8.72 26.98
C THR A 311 13.89 8.43 25.65
N ASN A 312 13.21 9.42 25.06
CA ASN A 312 12.51 9.21 23.80
C ASN A 312 13.50 9.12 22.63
N TYR A 313 14.55 9.93 22.60
CA TYR A 313 15.61 9.82 21.58
C TYR A 313 16.36 8.49 21.69
N THR A 314 16.68 8.04 22.90
CA THR A 314 17.31 6.72 23.13
C THR A 314 16.41 5.58 22.64
N ASN A 315 15.13 5.59 22.98
CA ASN A 315 14.23 4.50 22.58
C ASN A 315 13.90 4.54 21.08
N TYR A 316 13.80 5.74 20.48
CA TYR A 316 13.67 5.90 19.04
C TYR A 316 14.90 5.34 18.32
N LYS A 317 16.11 5.67 18.78
CA LYS A 317 17.36 5.10 18.27
C LYS A 317 17.33 3.58 18.24
N SER A 318 17.00 2.94 19.36
CA SER A 318 16.96 1.47 19.43
C SER A 318 15.96 0.87 18.43
N SER A 319 14.79 1.52 18.25
CA SER A 319 13.79 1.08 17.26
C SER A 319 14.28 1.25 15.83
N HIS A 320 14.90 2.39 15.53
CA HIS A 320 15.45 2.69 14.20
C HIS A 320 16.52 1.67 13.81
N ASP A 321 17.53 1.47 14.67
CA ASP A 321 18.64 0.56 14.45
C ASP A 321 18.16 -0.90 14.26
N THR A 322 17.08 -1.28 14.95
CA THR A 322 16.47 -2.62 14.80
C THR A 322 15.73 -2.78 13.47
N LYS A 323 15.01 -1.74 13.02
CA LYS A 323 14.19 -1.78 11.80
C LYS A 323 14.99 -1.50 10.53
N ASN A 324 16.11 -0.78 10.65
CA ASN A 324 16.95 -0.33 9.54
C ASN A 324 18.42 -0.70 9.81
N PRO A 325 18.79 -2.00 9.78
CA PRO A 325 20.15 -2.44 10.12
C PRO A 325 21.24 -1.89 9.18
N ASP A 326 20.87 -1.46 7.98
CA ASP A 326 21.77 -0.84 7.01
C ASP A 326 21.94 0.68 7.19
N ASP A 327 21.21 1.29 8.13
CA ASP A 327 21.25 2.73 8.45
C ASP A 327 21.32 2.92 9.98
N ILE A 328 22.44 2.57 10.61
CA ILE A 328 22.61 2.76 12.06
C ILE A 328 22.90 4.22 12.37
N GLN A 329 22.14 4.83 13.28
CA GLN A 329 22.24 6.25 13.59
C GLN A 329 22.35 6.52 15.09
N ASP A 330 23.09 7.57 15.47
CA ASP A 330 23.19 8.02 16.85
C ASP A 330 22.41 9.32 17.08
N PHE A 331 21.10 9.18 17.32
CA PHE A 331 20.22 10.30 17.62
C PHE A 331 20.42 10.89 19.03
N VAL A 332 21.17 10.22 19.91
CA VAL A 332 21.45 10.75 21.26
C VAL A 332 22.56 11.79 21.19
N ASN A 333 23.60 11.50 20.41
CA ASN A 333 24.72 12.43 20.19
C ASN A 333 24.46 13.39 19.01
N ASN A 334 23.57 13.03 18.07
CA ASN A 334 23.20 13.87 16.92
C ASN A 334 21.67 14.12 16.85
N PRO A 335 21.03 14.71 17.88
CA PRO A 335 19.58 14.86 17.92
C PRO A 335 19.02 15.76 16.82
N ASP A 336 19.84 16.66 16.26
CA ASP A 336 19.43 17.54 15.15
C ASP A 336 19.12 16.78 13.85
N LEU A 337 19.58 15.53 13.69
CA LEU A 337 19.22 14.69 12.55
C LEU A 337 17.69 14.57 12.38
N VAL A 338 16.95 14.50 13.48
CA VAL A 338 15.48 14.42 13.49
C VAL A 338 14.82 15.69 12.93
N LYS A 339 15.53 16.82 12.94
CA LYS A 339 15.09 18.08 12.34
C LYS A 339 15.61 18.27 10.91
N THR A 340 16.86 17.89 10.65
CA THR A 340 17.56 18.23 9.39
C THR A 340 17.41 17.20 8.29
N LYS A 341 16.96 15.98 8.62
CA LYS A 341 16.73 14.89 7.64
C LYS A 341 15.25 14.53 7.64
N ILE A 342 14.59 14.69 6.50
CA ILE A 342 13.14 14.44 6.36
C ILE A 342 12.81 12.98 6.71
N ALA A 343 13.66 12.04 6.28
CA ALA A 343 13.54 10.63 6.64
C ALA A 343 13.35 10.41 8.15
N TYR A 344 14.20 11.00 8.99
CA TYR A 344 14.15 10.82 10.45
C TYR A 344 13.09 11.70 11.12
N ALA A 345 12.70 12.83 10.51
CA ALA A 345 11.54 13.60 10.93
C ALA A 345 10.24 12.80 10.78
N VAL A 346 10.11 12.03 9.70
CA VAL A 346 8.98 11.12 9.44
C VAL A 346 9.03 9.92 10.37
N GLU A 347 10.14 9.19 10.41
CA GLU A 347 10.21 7.95 11.17
C GLU A 347 10.01 8.17 12.68
N SER A 348 10.61 9.22 13.24
CA SER A 348 10.40 9.57 14.65
C SER A 348 8.93 9.85 14.99
N ALA A 349 8.16 10.38 14.03
CA ALA A 349 6.73 10.60 14.17
C ALA A 349 5.95 9.28 14.09
N CYS A 350 6.29 8.38 13.18
CA CYS A 350 5.74 7.01 13.14
C CYS A 350 6.03 6.26 14.45
N TRP A 351 7.25 6.35 14.95
CA TRP A 351 7.65 5.77 16.23
C TRP A 351 6.86 6.36 17.40
N TYR A 352 6.70 7.69 17.45
CA TYR A 352 5.86 8.33 18.47
C TYR A 352 4.43 7.82 18.39
N TRP A 353 3.86 7.75 17.18
CA TRP A 353 2.48 7.36 16.94
C TRP A 353 2.14 6.00 17.54
N VAL A 354 3.03 5.01 17.39
CA VAL A 354 2.78 3.66 17.90
C VAL A 354 3.21 3.44 19.36
N ASN A 355 4.04 4.31 19.94
CA ASN A 355 4.63 4.09 21.27
C ASN A 355 4.22 5.12 22.33
N LYS A 356 3.72 6.29 21.95
CA LYS A 356 3.66 7.47 22.84
C LYS A 356 2.30 8.13 22.95
N GLY A 357 1.23 7.47 22.50
CA GLY A 357 -0.14 7.89 22.80
C GLY A 357 -0.33 8.17 24.30
N LYS A 358 -1.04 9.26 24.63
CA LYS A 358 -1.13 9.77 26.01
C LYS A 358 -1.87 8.81 26.95
N LYS A 359 -2.90 8.11 26.47
CA LYS A 359 -3.64 7.15 27.28
C LYS A 359 -2.94 5.79 27.24
N SER A 360 -2.79 5.13 28.39
CA SER A 360 -2.09 3.83 28.49
C SER A 360 -2.72 2.76 27.59
N LYS A 361 -4.06 2.68 27.57
CA LYS A 361 -4.83 1.76 26.71
C LYS A 361 -4.57 1.99 25.22
N TYR A 362 -4.22 3.23 24.84
CA TYR A 362 -4.03 3.64 23.45
C TYR A 362 -2.62 4.21 23.25
N LYS A 363 -1.61 3.52 23.80
CA LYS A 363 -0.21 3.86 23.57
C LYS A 363 0.15 3.81 22.09
N ASN A 364 -0.38 2.80 21.41
CA ASN A 364 -0.40 2.73 19.95
C ASN A 364 -1.63 3.46 19.41
N ILE A 365 -1.44 4.60 18.76
CA ILE A 365 -2.54 5.43 18.27
C ILE A 365 -3.24 4.78 17.07
N ASN A 366 -2.63 3.78 16.39
CA ASN A 366 -3.33 3.00 15.35
C ASN A 366 -4.64 2.41 15.86
N THR A 367 -4.69 1.95 17.11
CA THR A 367 -5.91 1.36 17.68
C THR A 367 -7.05 2.37 17.83
N LEU A 368 -6.74 3.65 18.00
CA LEU A 368 -7.75 4.72 17.98
C LEU A 368 -8.14 5.05 16.55
N ALA A 369 -7.18 5.11 15.63
CA ALA A 369 -7.46 5.37 14.23
C ALA A 369 -8.40 4.31 13.62
N ASP A 370 -8.24 3.05 14.00
CA ASP A 370 -9.07 1.92 13.55
C ASP A 370 -10.54 2.01 13.98
N MET A 371 -10.88 2.87 14.96
CA MET A 371 -12.24 3.06 15.44
C MET A 371 -13.11 3.92 14.51
N GLY A 372 -12.55 4.43 13.41
CA GLY A 372 -13.31 5.10 12.35
C GLY A 372 -13.11 6.61 12.29
N THR A 373 -14.14 7.29 11.81
CA THR A 373 -14.09 8.70 11.39
C THR A 373 -15.00 9.62 12.23
N SER A 374 -15.52 9.12 13.35
CA SER A 374 -16.43 9.90 14.21
C SER A 374 -15.70 11.09 14.86
N ALA A 375 -16.45 12.15 15.19
CA ALA A 375 -15.88 13.32 15.87
C ALA A 375 -15.18 12.96 17.20
N GLY A 376 -15.72 11.98 17.94
CA GLY A 376 -15.11 11.47 19.16
C GLY A 376 -13.75 10.79 18.91
N VAL A 377 -13.64 9.99 17.85
CA VAL A 377 -12.38 9.32 17.46
C VAL A 377 -11.34 10.34 17.01
N ILE A 378 -11.70 11.26 16.11
CA ILE A 378 -10.78 12.33 15.63
C ILE A 378 -10.26 13.14 16.82
N ASN A 379 -11.14 13.46 17.78
CA ASN A 379 -10.77 14.16 19.00
C ASN A 379 -9.83 13.34 19.89
N ALA A 380 -10.10 12.05 20.09
CA ALA A 380 -9.28 11.15 20.89
C ALA A 380 -7.88 10.91 20.27
N VAL A 381 -7.79 10.80 18.95
CA VAL A 381 -6.52 10.72 18.21
C VAL A 381 -5.70 11.99 18.43
N GLY A 382 -6.30 13.18 18.23
CA GLY A 382 -5.60 14.44 18.45
C GLY A 382 -5.20 14.67 19.91
N ALA A 383 -6.02 14.25 20.88
CA ALA A 383 -5.68 14.26 22.30
C ALA A 383 -4.53 13.30 22.64
N SER A 384 -4.43 12.16 21.95
CA SER A 384 -3.31 11.22 22.13
C SER A 384 -1.98 11.76 21.61
N VAL A 385 -2.02 12.72 20.67
CA VAL A 385 -0.84 13.45 20.20
C VAL A 385 -0.49 14.60 21.16
N ASN A 386 -1.46 15.48 21.43
CA ASN A 386 -1.24 16.80 22.02
C ASN A 386 -1.61 16.93 23.51
N GLY A 387 -2.16 15.88 24.12
CA GLY A 387 -2.56 15.88 25.53
C GLY A 387 -3.97 15.35 25.77
N TRP A 388 -4.11 14.41 26.70
CA TRP A 388 -5.38 13.80 27.05
C TRP A 388 -5.88 14.36 28.37
N TYR A 389 -7.06 14.98 28.34
CA TYR A 389 -7.76 15.50 29.52
C TYR A 389 -9.22 15.10 29.42
N ASP A 390 -9.71 14.38 30.42
CA ASP A 390 -11.05 13.78 30.45
C ASP A 390 -11.94 14.34 31.56
N LYS A 391 -13.26 14.20 31.38
CA LYS A 391 -14.31 14.53 32.34
C LYS A 391 -15.46 13.52 32.23
N ASN A 392 -16.12 13.26 33.36
CA ASN A 392 -17.23 12.30 33.43
C ASN A 392 -18.60 12.94 33.08
N GLN A 393 -18.62 14.20 32.66
CA GLN A 393 -19.84 14.94 32.35
C GLN A 393 -19.63 15.96 31.23
N ALA A 394 -20.72 16.33 30.56
CA ALA A 394 -20.72 17.32 29.48
C ALA A 394 -20.07 18.63 29.94
N THR A 395 -19.02 19.04 29.22
CA THR A 395 -18.22 20.22 29.55
C THR A 395 -17.88 20.97 28.25
N SER A 396 -17.99 22.29 28.27
CA SER A 396 -17.65 23.11 27.10
C SER A 396 -16.20 22.88 26.64
N GLY A 397 -16.02 22.68 25.34
CA GLY A 397 -14.72 22.34 24.73
C GLY A 397 -14.30 20.88 24.89
N TYR A 398 -15.21 19.98 25.29
CA TYR A 398 -14.99 18.55 25.31
C TYR A 398 -15.94 17.84 24.34
N ILE A 399 -15.48 16.74 23.73
CA ILE A 399 -16.26 15.90 22.83
C ILE A 399 -16.41 14.52 23.48
N TYR A 400 -17.63 13.99 23.50
CA TYR A 400 -17.91 12.66 24.06
C TYR A 400 -17.27 11.56 23.21
N PHE A 401 -16.62 10.62 23.88
CA PHE A 401 -16.01 9.45 23.25
C PHE A 401 -16.58 8.18 23.88
N SER A 402 -17.47 7.52 23.15
CA SER A 402 -18.29 6.39 23.62
C SER A 402 -17.47 5.24 24.18
N ASP A 403 -16.35 4.91 23.54
CA ASP A 403 -15.52 3.74 23.91
C ASP A 403 -14.79 3.91 25.25
N TYR A 404 -14.88 5.11 25.81
CA TYR A 404 -14.32 5.44 27.12
C TYR A 404 -15.37 5.95 28.09
N GLY A 405 -16.62 6.14 27.66
CA GLY A 405 -17.68 6.69 28.50
C GLY A 405 -17.39 8.09 29.05
N GLU A 406 -16.45 8.81 28.42
CA GLU A 406 -15.89 10.06 28.94
C GLU A 406 -15.93 11.17 27.87
N TRP A 407 -15.88 12.40 28.35
CA TRP A 407 -15.72 13.59 27.53
C TRP A 407 -14.24 13.92 27.46
N ILE A 408 -13.69 14.09 26.25
CA ILE A 408 -12.26 14.38 26.03
C ILE A 408 -12.11 15.84 25.57
N LYS A 409 -11.21 16.59 26.21
CA LYS A 409 -10.93 17.98 25.84
C LYS A 409 -10.44 18.07 24.40
N GLN A 410 -10.94 19.04 23.66
CA GLN A 410 -10.41 19.33 22.33
C GLN A 410 -8.91 19.64 22.39
N PRO A 411 -8.07 18.93 21.61
CA PRO A 411 -6.65 19.23 21.54
C PRO A 411 -6.42 20.63 20.96
N LYS A 412 -5.28 21.25 21.29
CA LYS A 412 -4.92 22.52 20.66
C LYS A 412 -4.85 22.32 19.14
N GLY A 413 -5.50 23.24 18.41
CA GLY A 413 -5.63 23.17 16.96
C GLY A 413 -6.64 22.13 16.44
N HIS A 414 -7.59 21.67 17.28
CA HIS A 414 -8.61 20.69 16.90
C HIS A 414 -9.30 21.01 15.56
N ALA A 415 -9.69 22.27 15.32
CA ALA A 415 -10.34 22.66 14.08
C ALA A 415 -9.48 22.39 12.84
N ASP A 416 -8.20 22.74 12.87
CA ASP A 416 -7.28 22.52 11.75
C ASP A 416 -7.02 21.02 11.51
N ARG A 417 -6.78 20.25 12.59
CA ARG A 417 -6.64 18.79 12.52
C ARG A 417 -7.86 18.13 11.87
N THR A 418 -9.06 18.51 12.32
CA THR A 418 -10.33 17.97 11.81
C THR A 418 -10.55 18.36 10.35
N THR A 419 -10.23 19.61 9.97
CA THR A 419 -10.31 20.06 8.56
C THR A 419 -9.38 19.24 7.68
N LYS A 420 -8.11 19.05 8.08
CA LYS A 420 -7.14 18.26 7.31
C LYS A 420 -7.56 16.79 7.22
N PHE A 421 -8.01 16.20 8.33
CA PHE A 421 -8.54 14.83 8.33
C PHE A 421 -9.74 14.67 7.38
N ASN A 422 -10.71 15.56 7.44
CA ASN A 422 -11.88 15.48 6.56
C ASN A 422 -11.50 15.67 5.08
N ALA A 423 -10.53 16.51 4.77
CA ALA A 423 -10.07 16.71 3.40
C ALA A 423 -9.44 15.43 2.81
N ILE A 424 -8.53 14.79 3.55
CA ILE A 424 -7.92 13.53 3.10
C ILE A 424 -8.92 12.36 3.13
N LYS A 425 -9.82 12.31 4.12
CA LYS A 425 -10.90 11.32 4.20
C LYS A 425 -11.79 11.37 2.96
N ASN A 426 -12.23 12.57 2.57
CA ASN A 426 -13.06 12.77 1.37
C ASN A 426 -12.31 12.40 0.09
N HIS A 427 -11.01 12.70 0.01
CA HIS A 427 -10.17 12.32 -1.13
C HIS A 427 -10.03 10.80 -1.27
N LEU A 428 -9.97 10.08 -0.14
CA LEU A 428 -9.83 8.62 -0.11
C LEU A 428 -11.16 7.85 -0.17
N GLY A 429 -12.31 8.53 -0.12
CA GLY A 429 -13.63 7.89 -0.10
C GLY A 429 -13.93 7.10 1.19
N LEU A 430 -13.42 7.56 2.34
CA LEU A 430 -13.52 6.90 3.65
C LEU A 430 -14.72 7.33 4.51
#